data_AF-Q2JJE4-F1
#
_entry.id   AF-Q2JJE4-F1
#
_cell.length_a   1.000
_cell.length_b   1.000
_cell.length_c   1.000
_cell.angle_alpha   90.00
_cell.angle_beta   90.00
_cell.angle_gamma   90.00
#
_symmetry.space_group_name_H-M   'P 1'
#
loop_
_entity.id
_entity.type
_entity.pdbx_description
1 polymer ?
#
loop_
_entity_poly.entity_id
_entity_poly.type
_entity_poly.pdbx_seq_one_letter_code
_entity_poly.pdbx_strand_id
1 'polypeptide(L)'
;MLIQDNDSRTPSFLLRQMAGRAALVSFGSILLAEMGDKTQLATLLLSARSQNAGVIFLGAAAALISTSLIGVWAGAWVARLIPPRWIKTLAGVGFVVMGLVLLWGSLPIAG
;
A
#
# COMPACT_ATOMS: atom_id res chain seq x y z
N MET A 1 -45.93 26.88 -17.17
CA MET A 1 -44.59 26.45 -17.62
C MET A 1 -43.56 26.94 -16.62
N LEU A 2 -43.27 26.15 -15.58
CA LEU A 2 -42.30 26.45 -14.53
C LEU A 2 -41.29 25.31 -14.55
N ILE A 3 -40.16 25.51 -15.24
CA ILE A 3 -39.02 24.60 -15.16
C ILE A 3 -38.49 24.70 -13.73
N GLN A 4 -38.72 23.68 -12.91
CA GLN A 4 -37.91 23.44 -11.72
C GLN A 4 -36.55 22.98 -12.19
N ASP A 5 -35.63 23.95 -12.34
CA ASP A 5 -34.21 23.68 -12.44
C ASP A 5 -33.75 23.11 -11.09
N ASN A 6 -33.87 21.79 -10.96
CA ASN A 6 -33.32 21.01 -9.87
C ASN A 6 -31.80 20.88 -10.12
N ASP A 7 -31.08 21.97 -9.84
CA ASP A 7 -29.62 22.00 -9.89
C ASP A 7 -29.05 21.14 -8.75
N SER A 8 -28.99 19.83 -9.03
CA SER A 8 -28.36 18.79 -8.22
C SER A 8 -26.85 18.71 -8.48
N ARG A 9 -26.27 19.72 -9.15
CA ARG A 9 -24.82 19.79 -9.33
C ARG A 9 -24.21 20.20 -8.00
N THR A 10 -23.68 19.21 -7.30
CA THR A 10 -22.73 19.46 -6.22
C THR A 10 -21.66 20.38 -6.80
N PRO A 11 -21.52 21.62 -6.29
CA PRO A 11 -20.73 22.60 -6.98
C PRO A 11 -19.28 22.15 -7.06
N SER A 12 -18.64 22.35 -8.22
CA SER A 12 -17.32 21.79 -8.56
C SER A 12 -16.22 22.15 -7.56
N PHE A 13 -16.37 23.23 -6.80
CA PHE A 13 -15.47 23.60 -5.71
C PHE A 13 -15.55 22.64 -4.52
N LEU A 14 -16.74 22.12 -4.18
CA LEU A 14 -16.90 21.10 -3.13
C LEU A 14 -16.29 19.77 -3.57
N LEU A 15 -16.47 19.39 -4.85
CA LEU A 15 -15.84 18.19 -5.41
C LEU A 15 -14.30 18.27 -5.34
N ARG A 16 -13.74 19.44 -5.68
CA ARG A 16 -12.28 19.68 -5.62
C ARG A 16 -11.75 19.70 -4.18
N GLN A 17 -12.52 20.25 -3.24
CA GLN A 17 -12.16 20.29 -1.82
C GLN A 17 -12.25 18.90 -1.16
N MET A 18 -13.29 18.11 -1.48
CA MET A 18 -13.42 16.73 -1.01
C MET A 18 -12.32 15.83 -1.59
N ALA A 19 -11.99 15.99 -2.88
CA ALA A 19 -10.89 15.26 -3.51
C ALA A 19 -9.54 15.60 -2.87
N GLY A 20 -9.27 16.89 -2.59
CA GLY A 20 -8.05 17.30 -1.89
C GLY A 20 -7.95 16.73 -0.47
N ARG A 21 -9.07 16.73 0.28
CA ARG A 21 -9.12 16.13 1.62
C ARG A 21 -8.95 14.61 1.58
N ALA A 22 -9.60 13.92 0.65
CA ALA A 22 -9.48 12.48 0.48
C ALA A 22 -8.06 12.08 0.07
N ALA A 23 -7.43 12.84 -0.83
CA ALA A 23 -6.04 12.64 -1.21
C ALA A 23 -5.10 12.85 -0.02
N LEU A 24 -5.29 13.91 0.77
CA LEU A 24 -4.46 14.19 1.93
C LEU A 24 -4.59 13.13 3.03
N VAL A 25 -5.81 12.66 3.31
CA VAL A 25 -6.06 11.60 4.30
C VAL A 25 -5.48 10.27 3.81
N SER A 26 -5.74 9.88 2.56
CA SER A 26 -5.21 8.63 2.01
C SER A 26 -3.69 8.65 1.95
N PHE A 27 -3.10 9.76 1.48
CA PHE A 27 -1.66 9.97 1.48
C PHE A 27 -1.10 9.92 2.89
N GLY A 28 -1.68 10.64 3.86
CA GLY A 28 -1.22 10.63 5.24
C GLY A 28 -1.31 9.27 5.92
N SER A 29 -2.40 8.52 5.69
CA SER A 29 -2.58 7.17 6.22
C SER A 29 -1.59 6.18 5.61
N ILE A 30 -1.39 6.21 4.29
CA ILE A 30 -0.41 5.34 3.61
C ILE A 30 1.01 5.74 4.01
N LEU A 31 1.31 7.03 4.05
CA LEU A 31 2.60 7.55 4.49
C LEU A 31 2.91 7.09 5.91
N LEU A 32 2.00 7.25 6.87
CA LEU A 32 2.22 6.77 8.24
C LEU A 32 2.34 5.24 8.33
N ALA A 33 1.62 4.49 7.51
CA ALA A 33 1.73 3.03 7.46
C ALA A 33 3.06 2.55 6.85
N GLU A 34 3.62 3.31 5.92
CA GLU A 34 4.85 2.97 5.17
C GLU A 34 6.11 3.68 5.71
N MET A 35 5.96 4.69 6.58
CA MET A 35 7.08 5.45 7.15
C MET A 35 7.86 4.58 8.13
N GLY A 36 9.12 4.33 7.80
CA GLY A 36 9.97 3.42 8.58
C GLY A 36 9.80 1.96 8.17
N ASP A 37 9.25 1.69 6.98
CA ASP A 37 9.29 0.35 6.43
C ASP A 37 10.73 -0.17 6.40
N LYS A 38 10.88 -1.46 6.68
CA LYS A 38 12.19 -2.13 6.81
C LYS A 38 13.03 -1.94 5.56
N THR A 39 12.39 -1.83 4.40
CA THR A 39 13.04 -1.57 3.12
C THR A 39 13.64 -0.16 3.04
N GLN A 40 13.00 0.85 3.63
CA GLN A 40 13.53 2.23 3.70
C GLN A 40 14.76 2.31 4.61
N LEU A 41 14.70 1.68 5.81
CA LEU A 41 15.83 1.60 6.73
C LEU A 41 16.99 0.79 6.15
N ALA A 42 16.71 -0.34 5.50
CA ALA A 42 17.74 -1.15 4.84
C ALA A 42 18.43 -0.38 3.69
N THR A 43 17.66 0.35 2.88
CA THR A 43 18.21 1.17 1.80
C THR A 43 19.04 2.33 2.34
N LEU A 44 18.58 2.99 3.41
CA LEU A 44 19.31 4.07 4.07
C LEU A 44 20.62 3.59 4.70
N LEU A 45 20.60 2.47 5.43
CA LEU A 45 21.79 1.86 6.03
C LEU A 45 22.79 1.37 4.97
N LEU A 46 22.30 0.75 3.90
CA LEU A 46 23.15 0.30 2.80
C LEU A 46 23.77 1.51 2.07
N SER A 47 23.00 2.58 1.88
CA SER A 47 23.46 3.85 1.29
C SER A 47 24.49 4.54 2.17
N ALA A 48 24.28 4.57 3.49
CA ALA A 48 25.23 5.14 4.44
C ALA A 48 26.55 4.36 4.51
N ARG A 49 26.54 3.05 4.21
CA ARG A 49 27.73 2.18 4.26
C ARG A 49 28.48 2.11 2.92
N SER A 50 27.89 2.55 1.83
CA SER A 50 28.46 2.48 0.48
C SER A 50 28.81 3.87 -0.03
N GLN A 51 29.98 4.00 -0.67
CA GLN A 51 30.44 5.27 -1.24
C GLN A 51 29.59 5.75 -2.45
N ASN A 52 28.61 4.94 -2.90
CA ASN A 52 27.80 5.22 -4.09
C ASN A 52 26.30 4.96 -3.86
N ALA A 53 25.60 5.98 -3.36
CA ALA A 53 24.15 5.97 -3.15
C ALA A 53 23.35 5.65 -4.43
N GLY A 54 23.86 6.04 -5.62
CA GLY A 54 23.20 5.81 -6.90
C GLY A 54 23.06 4.33 -7.28
N VAL A 55 24.06 3.50 -6.97
CA VAL A 55 24.02 2.06 -7.27
C VAL A 55 23.00 1.34 -6.39
N ILE A 56 22.85 1.78 -5.15
CA ILE A 56 21.89 1.20 -4.20
C ILE A 56 20.47 1.59 -4.57
N PHE A 57 20.26 2.83 -4.97
CA PHE A 57 18.97 3.27 -5.50
C PHE A 57 18.57 2.44 -6.72
N LEU A 58 19.47 2.26 -7.69
CA LEU A 58 19.21 1.43 -8.87
C LEU A 58 18.97 -0.04 -8.51
N GLY A 59 19.73 -0.60 -7.57
CA GLY A 59 19.55 -1.96 -7.10
C GLY A 59 18.19 -2.17 -6.41
N ALA A 60 17.80 -1.25 -5.52
CA ALA A 60 16.50 -1.29 -4.85
C ALA A 60 15.34 -1.09 -5.83
N ALA A 61 15.47 -0.15 -6.77
CA ALA A 61 14.50 0.07 -7.83
C ALA A 61 14.34 -1.17 -8.73
N ALA A 62 15.45 -1.77 -9.16
CA ALA A 62 15.44 -3.00 -9.95
C ALA A 62 14.79 -4.15 -9.17
N ALA A 63 15.16 -4.35 -7.90
CA ALA A 63 14.57 -5.38 -7.05
C ALA A 63 13.06 -5.20 -6.89
N LEU A 64 12.59 -3.96 -6.68
CA LEU A 64 11.17 -3.65 -6.58
C LEU A 64 10.42 -3.94 -7.88
N ILE A 65 10.97 -3.52 -9.03
CA ILE A 65 10.38 -3.78 -10.35
C ILE A 65 10.32 -5.28 -10.61
N SER A 66 11.42 -6.01 -10.40
CA SER A 66 11.46 -7.45 -10.63
C SER A 66 10.49 -8.20 -9.73
N THR A 67 10.45 -7.87 -8.44
CA THR A 67 9.52 -8.51 -7.49
C THR A 67 8.07 -8.22 -7.86
N SER A 68 7.75 -6.99 -8.22
CA SER A 68 6.41 -6.60 -8.66
C SER A 68 6.00 -7.31 -9.95
N LEU A 69 6.92 -7.40 -10.91
CA LEU A 69 6.66 -8.08 -12.18
C LEU A 69 6.37 -9.57 -11.97
N ILE A 70 7.19 -10.25 -11.17
CA ILE A 70 6.98 -11.66 -10.81
C ILE A 70 5.66 -11.82 -10.05
N GLY A 71 5.36 -10.92 -9.10
CA GLY A 71 4.13 -10.94 -8.31
C GLY A 71 2.88 -10.75 -9.17
N VAL A 72 2.89 -9.80 -10.10
CA VAL A 72 1.77 -9.56 -11.04
C VAL A 72 1.60 -10.75 -11.98
N TRP A 73 2.69 -11.28 -12.52
CA TRP A 73 2.64 -12.42 -13.44
C TRP A 73 2.09 -13.68 -12.74
N ALA A 74 2.63 -14.02 -11.57
CA ALA A 74 2.15 -15.14 -10.76
C ALA A 74 0.71 -14.91 -10.28
N GLY A 75 0.38 -13.71 -9.81
CA GLY A 75 -0.97 -13.33 -9.39
C GLY A 75 -1.99 -13.43 -10.52
N ALA A 76 -1.63 -13.00 -11.74
CA ALA A 76 -2.47 -13.13 -12.92
C ALA A 76 -2.71 -14.60 -13.31
N TRP A 77 -1.70 -15.46 -13.15
CA TRP A 77 -1.85 -16.90 -13.38
C TRP A 77 -2.78 -17.55 -12.34
N VAL A 78 -2.58 -17.24 -11.06
CA VAL A 78 -3.44 -17.72 -9.95
C VAL A 78 -4.88 -17.22 -10.10
N ALA A 79 -5.08 -15.97 -10.52
CA ALA A 79 -6.41 -15.39 -10.72
C ALA A 79 -7.22 -16.07 -11.84
N ARG A 80 -6.57 -16.77 -12.78
CA ARG A 80 -7.25 -17.58 -13.81
C ARG A 80 -7.69 -18.94 -13.27
N LEU A 81 -7.01 -19.46 -12.26
CA LEU A 81 -7.26 -20.79 -11.68
C LEU A 81 -8.24 -20.72 -10.50
N ILE A 82 -8.21 -19.63 -9.72
CA ILE A 82 -8.94 -19.51 -8.46
C ILE A 82 -10.04 -18.45 -8.57
N PRO A 83 -11.28 -18.76 -8.18
CA PRO A 83 -12.35 -17.77 -8.18
C PRO A 83 -12.02 -16.58 -7.25
N PRO A 84 -12.38 -15.34 -7.63
CA PRO A 84 -11.99 -14.13 -6.89
C PRO A 84 -12.49 -14.09 -5.44
N ARG A 85 -13.54 -14.86 -5.12
CA ARG A 85 -14.06 -15.02 -3.76
C ARG A 85 -13.01 -15.64 -2.82
N TRP A 86 -12.35 -16.70 -3.27
CA TRP A 86 -11.34 -17.41 -2.49
C TRP A 86 -10.07 -16.59 -2.31
N ILE A 87 -9.67 -15.82 -3.34
CA ILE A 87 -8.52 -14.90 -3.25
C ILE A 87 -8.74 -13.86 -2.16
N LYS A 88 -9.94 -13.27 -2.09
CA LYS A 88 -10.29 -12.28 -1.05
C LYS A 88 -10.32 -12.91 0.33
N THR A 89 -10.93 -14.08 0.48
CA THR A 89 -10.98 -14.78 1.77
C THR A 89 -9.59 -15.16 2.25
N LEU A 90 -8.73 -15.71 1.39
CA LEU A 90 -7.36 -16.07 1.74
C LEU A 90 -6.52 -14.84 2.12
N ALA A 91 -6.66 -13.73 1.41
CA ALA A 91 -5.99 -12.48 1.76
C ALA A 91 -6.43 -11.96 3.14
N GLY A 92 -7.74 -11.99 3.42
CA GLY A 92 -8.29 -11.58 4.72
C GLY A 92 -7.82 -12.48 5.86
N VAL A 93 -7.86 -13.80 5.69
CA VAL A 93 -7.35 -14.78 6.67
C VAL A 93 -5.85 -14.56 6.90
N GLY A 94 -5.07 -14.42 5.83
CA GLY A 94 -3.64 -14.14 5.92
C GLY A 94 -3.34 -12.86 6.71
N PHE A 95 -4.13 -11.81 6.50
CA PHE A 95 -3.99 -10.56 7.25
C PHE A 95 -4.28 -10.74 8.75
N VAL A 96 -5.35 -11.47 9.11
CA VAL A 96 -5.66 -11.78 10.51
C VAL A 96 -4.56 -12.62 11.16
N VAL A 97 -4.06 -13.64 10.46
CA VAL A 97 -2.96 -14.48 10.94
C VAL A 97 -1.71 -13.64 11.17
N MET A 98 -1.34 -12.76 10.23
CA MET A 98 -0.18 -11.88 10.39
C MET A 98 -0.36 -10.94 11.59
N GLY A 99 -1.54 -10.34 11.74
CA GLY A 99 -1.86 -9.51 12.90
C GLY A 99 -1.73 -10.26 14.22
N LEU A 100 -2.22 -11.50 14.28
CA LEU A 100 -2.09 -12.36 15.47
C LEU A 100 -0.63 -12.74 15.76
N VAL A 101 0.15 -13.09 14.72
CA VAL A 101 1.59 -13.40 14.87
C VAL A 101 2.36 -12.20 15.38
N LEU A 102 2.10 -11.00 14.85
CA LEU A 102 2.72 -9.77 15.31
C LEU A 102 2.32 -9.45 16.76
N LEU A 103 1.05 -9.62 17.12
CA LEU A 103 0.57 -9.43 18.49
C LEU A 103 1.21 -10.42 19.46
N TRP A 104 1.33 -11.70 19.07
CA TRP A 104 1.97 -12.73 19.88
C TRP A 104 3.47 -12.44 20.07
N GLY A 105 4.17 -12.02 19.02
CA GLY A 105 5.58 -11.63 19.11
C GLY A 105 5.83 -10.31 19.84
N SER A 106 4.81 -9.45 19.95
CA SER A 106 4.89 -8.17 20.67
C SER A 106 4.46 -8.26 22.13
N LEU A 107 3.86 -9.38 22.55
CA LEU A 107 3.59 -9.63 23.96
C LEU A 107 4.95 -9.84 24.65
N PRO A 108 5.37 -8.96 25.57
CA PRO A 108 6.50 -9.25 26.42
C PRO A 108 6.05 -10.41 27.30
N ILE A 109 6.45 -11.62 26.94
CA ILE A 109 6.44 -12.73 27.89
C ILE A 109 7.47 -12.28 28.92
N ALA A 110 6.98 -11.72 30.03
CA ALA A 110 7.79 -11.31 31.16
C ALA A 110 8.73 -12.47 31.52
N GLY A 111 10.02 -12.23 31.28
CA GLY A 111 11.14 -13.13 31.50
C GLY A 111 12.42 -12.35 31.28
#